data_AF-A0A7D5RHM2-F1
#
_entry.id   AF-A0A7D5RHM2-F1
#
_cell.length_a   1.000
_cell.length_b   1.000
_cell.length_c   1.000
_cell.angle_alpha   90.00
_cell.angle_beta   90.00
_cell.angle_gamma   90.00
#
_symmetry.space_group_name_H-M   'P 1'
#
loop_
_entity.id
_entity.type
_entity.pdbx_description
1 polymer ?
#
loop_
_entity_poly.entity_id
_entity_poly.type
_entity_poly.pdbx_seq_one_letter_code
_entity_poly.pdbx_strand_id
1 'polypeptide(L)'
;MRFYHNNGKLIAGLLVLFLFTISCSVKAQLKEMNPLSKIKIEIQNTKKGVTLKAMEGCAWSVLGFNLTEGQSQNIDNFGMVGQNDPLAVNTSSHSDFLITITKTREGFRLDGIKGTSWVALTFRLAVGKKLTFDDTGVWKED
;
A
#
# COMPACT_ATOMS: atom_id res chain seq x y z
N MET A 1 -24.57 71.41 -12.81
CA MET A 1 -24.39 71.86 -14.21
C MET A 1 -22.99 71.46 -14.65
N ARG A 2 -22.88 70.98 -15.89
CA ARG A 2 -21.73 70.40 -16.63
C ARG A 2 -20.43 71.26 -16.50
N PHE A 3 -19.19 70.79 -16.68
CA PHE A 3 -18.65 70.02 -17.82
C PHE A 3 -17.26 69.40 -17.52
N TYR A 4 -17.07 68.16 -18.00
CA TYR A 4 -15.97 67.62 -18.82
C TYR A 4 -14.48 67.85 -18.46
N HIS A 5 -13.84 66.71 -18.16
CA HIS A 5 -12.62 66.16 -18.77
C HIS A 5 -11.46 67.10 -19.15
N ASN A 6 -10.31 66.86 -18.54
CA ASN A 6 -9.02 67.06 -19.21
C ASN A 6 -8.22 65.74 -19.15
N ASN A 7 -8.13 65.09 -20.32
CA ASN A 7 -7.26 63.95 -20.57
C ASN A 7 -5.87 64.48 -20.92
N GLY A 8 -4.85 64.07 -20.18
CA GLY A 8 -3.49 64.31 -20.62
C GLY A 8 -2.47 63.93 -19.59
N LYS A 9 -1.84 62.77 -19.80
CA LYS A 9 -0.68 62.25 -19.05
C LYS A 9 -1.17 61.74 -17.69
N LEU A 10 -1.24 60.43 -17.46
CA LEU A 10 -0.08 59.60 -17.15
C LEU A 10 -0.36 58.16 -17.61
N ILE A 11 -0.09 57.87 -18.89
CA ILE A 11 0.14 56.51 -19.36
C ILE A 11 1.57 56.16 -18.94
N ALA A 12 1.78 55.84 -17.67
CA ALA A 12 3.06 55.35 -17.18
C ALA A 12 2.88 54.71 -15.80
N GLY A 13 2.95 53.39 -15.76
CA GLY A 13 3.10 52.63 -14.52
C GLY A 13 1.79 52.18 -13.91
N LEU A 14 1.37 50.94 -14.18
CA LEU A 14 1.62 49.81 -13.27
C LEU A 14 0.93 48.57 -13.82
N LEU A 15 1.47 48.04 -14.92
CA LEU A 15 1.14 46.72 -15.45
C LEU A 15 1.93 45.67 -14.65
N VAL A 16 1.71 45.62 -13.33
CA VAL A 16 2.37 44.65 -12.44
C VAL A 16 1.41 44.31 -11.30
N LEU A 17 0.41 43.48 -11.57
CA LEU A 17 -0.18 42.61 -10.53
C LEU A 17 -1.00 41.46 -11.13
N PHE A 18 -0.56 40.91 -12.26
CA PHE A 18 -0.97 39.57 -12.67
C PHE A 18 0.20 38.67 -12.32
N LEU A 19 0.11 37.93 -11.20
CA LEU A 19 0.87 36.72 -10.84
C LEU A 19 0.62 36.42 -9.34
N PHE A 20 -0.64 36.26 -8.93
CA PHE A 20 -0.92 35.43 -7.75
C PHE A 20 -0.93 33.98 -8.24
N THR A 21 0.27 33.43 -8.42
CA THR A 21 0.46 32.02 -8.73
C THR A 21 -0.05 31.21 -7.55
N ILE A 22 -1.08 30.40 -7.82
CA ILE A 22 -1.57 29.36 -6.93
C ILE A 22 -0.39 28.41 -6.64
N SER A 23 0.26 28.57 -5.49
CA SER A 23 1.18 27.56 -4.98
C SER A 23 0.38 26.46 -4.30
N CYS A 24 -0.37 25.68 -5.10
CA CYS A 24 -0.78 24.35 -4.68
C CYS A 24 0.47 23.48 -4.68
N SER A 25 1.20 23.52 -3.57
CA SER A 25 2.31 22.60 -3.34
C SER A 25 1.71 21.25 -2.97
N VAL A 26 1.42 20.44 -3.99
CA VAL A 26 1.18 19.01 -3.78
C VAL A 26 2.49 18.44 -3.26
N LYS A 27 2.58 18.24 -1.95
CA LYS A 27 3.63 17.41 -1.36
C LYS A 27 3.29 15.95 -1.72
N ALA A 28 3.69 15.53 -2.92
CA ALA A 28 3.92 14.12 -3.16
C ALA A 28 5.02 13.72 -2.17
N GLN A 29 4.64 13.11 -1.05
CA GLN A 29 5.60 12.44 -0.20
C GLN A 29 6.17 11.32 -1.07
N LEU A 30 7.36 11.54 -1.62
CA LEU A 30 8.16 10.49 -2.20
C LEU A 30 8.47 9.56 -1.03
N LYS A 31 7.59 8.58 -0.80
CA LYS A 31 7.85 7.48 0.12
C LYS A 31 9.14 6.87 -0.43
N GLU A 32 10.24 7.00 0.32
CA GLU A 32 11.50 6.36 -0.06
C GLU A 32 11.15 4.93 -0.46
N MET A 33 11.44 4.59 -1.72
CA MET A 33 11.15 3.29 -2.25
C MET A 33 12.14 2.36 -1.56
N ASN A 34 11.75 1.86 -0.38
CA ASN A 34 12.50 0.84 0.32
C ASN A 34 12.87 -0.23 -0.71
N PRO A 35 14.15 -0.67 -0.77
CA PRO A 35 14.53 -1.73 -1.67
C PRO A 35 13.54 -2.88 -1.49
N LEU A 36 12.99 -3.36 -2.62
CA LEU A 36 12.00 -4.43 -2.58
C LEU A 36 12.54 -5.58 -1.75
N SER A 37 11.74 -6.07 -0.81
CA SER A 37 12.12 -7.24 -0.04
C SER A 37 12.12 -8.43 -0.99
N LYS A 38 13.17 -9.24 -1.02
CA LYS A 38 13.15 -10.48 -1.81
C LYS A 38 12.32 -11.53 -1.06
N ILE A 39 11.01 -11.53 -1.27
CA ILE A 39 10.08 -12.47 -0.63
C ILE A 39 9.43 -13.37 -1.67
N LYS A 40 9.19 -14.63 -1.30
CA LYS A 40 8.38 -15.54 -2.10
C LYS A 40 7.58 -16.44 -1.17
N ILE A 41 6.26 -16.36 -1.24
CA ILE A 41 5.34 -17.02 -0.30
C ILE A 41 4.24 -17.73 -1.08
N GLU A 42 4.02 -19.01 -0.77
CA GLU A 42 2.85 -19.77 -1.22
C GLU A 42 1.75 -19.67 -0.15
N ILE A 43 0.57 -19.18 -0.53
CA ILE A 43 -0.63 -19.18 0.29
C ILE A 43 -1.55 -20.33 -0.10
N GLN A 44 -2.05 -21.05 0.90
CA GLN A 44 -3.07 -22.08 0.75
C GLN A 44 -4.32 -21.73 1.56
N ASN A 45 -5.49 -21.79 0.92
CA ASN A 45 -6.76 -21.70 1.63
C ASN A 45 -7.08 -23.05 2.28
N THR A 46 -7.40 -23.04 3.58
CA THR A 46 -7.79 -24.24 4.32
C THR A 46 -9.26 -24.15 4.77
N LYS A 47 -9.78 -25.21 5.39
CA LYS A 47 -11.17 -25.19 5.91
C LYS A 47 -11.39 -24.18 7.05
N LYS A 48 -10.34 -23.84 7.81
CA LYS A 48 -10.44 -22.99 9.02
C LYS A 48 -9.70 -21.65 8.91
N GLY A 49 -8.93 -21.43 7.84
CA GLY A 49 -8.11 -20.24 7.67
C GLY A 49 -7.09 -20.42 6.56
N VAL A 50 -5.83 -20.12 6.82
CA VAL A 50 -4.77 -20.16 5.80
C VAL A 50 -3.50 -20.82 6.32
N THR A 51 -2.73 -21.35 5.37
CA THR A 51 -1.34 -21.75 5.58
C THR A 51 -0.47 -20.97 4.62
N LEU A 52 0.66 -20.48 5.10
CA LEU A 52 1.69 -19.84 4.29
C LEU A 52 2.95 -20.70 4.34
N LYS A 53 3.56 -20.91 3.19
CA LYS A 53 4.88 -21.52 3.09
C LYS A 53 5.85 -20.49 2.52
N ALA A 54 6.89 -20.17 3.29
CA ALA A 54 7.95 -19.33 2.79
C ALA A 54 8.85 -20.15 1.87
N MET A 55 9.12 -19.58 0.69
CA MET A 55 10.12 -20.08 -0.24
C MET A 55 11.39 -19.23 -0.14
N GLU A 56 11.25 -17.91 0.06
CA GLU A 56 12.35 -16.95 0.16
C GLU A 56 11.99 -15.79 1.09
N GLY A 57 12.99 -15.16 1.72
CA GLY A 57 12.84 -13.90 2.46
C GLY A 57 12.22 -13.97 3.86
N CYS A 58 12.02 -15.17 4.41
CA CYS A 58 11.42 -15.35 5.75
C CYS A 58 12.30 -16.23 6.64
N ALA A 59 12.33 -15.93 7.95
CA ALA A 59 12.99 -16.76 8.97
C ALA A 59 12.16 -18.00 9.36
N TRP A 60 10.88 -18.04 8.96
CA TRP A 60 9.96 -19.15 9.20
C TRP A 60 9.74 -19.96 7.92
N SER A 61 9.54 -21.27 8.03
CA SER A 61 9.22 -22.12 6.87
C SER A 61 7.72 -22.19 6.57
N VAL A 62 6.89 -22.29 7.62
CA VAL A 62 5.43 -22.41 7.51
C VAL A 62 4.75 -21.63 8.63
N LEU A 63 3.69 -20.90 8.30
CA LEU A 63 2.73 -20.33 9.25
C LEU A 63 1.34 -20.88 8.98
N GLY A 64 0.56 -21.08 10.05
CA GLY A 64 -0.83 -21.52 9.95
C GLY A 64 -1.67 -20.83 11.00
N PHE A 65 -2.79 -20.25 10.58
CA PHE A 65 -3.69 -19.55 11.48
C PHE A 65 -5.14 -19.60 10.98
N ASN A 66 -6.07 -19.52 11.92
CA ASN A 66 -7.48 -19.39 11.59
C ASN A 66 -7.74 -17.98 11.06
N LEU A 67 -8.57 -17.89 10.02
CA LEU A 67 -8.92 -16.61 9.41
C LEU A 67 -10.32 -16.73 8.82
N THR A 68 -11.31 -16.14 9.47
CA THR A 68 -12.70 -16.09 8.98
C THR A 68 -12.97 -14.78 8.25
N GLU A 69 -14.08 -14.72 7.50
CA GLU A 69 -14.49 -13.51 6.78
C GLU A 69 -14.45 -12.25 7.68
N GLY A 70 -13.85 -11.18 7.16
CA GLY A 70 -13.67 -9.91 7.85
C GLY A 70 -12.46 -9.86 8.79
N GLN A 71 -11.82 -10.99 9.10
CA GLN A 71 -10.61 -11.02 9.92
C GLN A 71 -9.34 -10.78 9.09
N SER A 72 -8.33 -10.23 9.75
CA SER A 72 -7.04 -9.89 9.18
C SER A 72 -5.88 -10.34 10.07
N GLN A 73 -4.75 -10.72 9.46
CA GLN A 73 -3.51 -11.03 10.16
C GLN A 73 -2.34 -10.32 9.50
N ASN A 74 -1.54 -9.59 10.29
CA ASN A 74 -0.29 -9.00 9.81
C ASN A 74 0.87 -9.99 9.92
N ILE A 75 1.78 -9.94 8.96
CA ILE A 75 2.87 -10.88 8.79
C ILE A 75 4.12 -10.15 8.29
N ASP A 76 5.26 -10.48 8.90
CA ASP A 76 6.58 -10.02 8.48
C ASP A 76 7.55 -11.20 8.29
N ASN A 77 8.83 -10.88 8.04
CA ASN A 77 9.88 -11.88 7.81
C ASN A 77 10.19 -12.74 9.07
N PHE A 78 9.73 -12.34 10.25
CA PHE A 78 9.92 -13.08 11.51
C PHE A 78 8.67 -13.86 11.93
N GLY A 79 7.48 -13.49 11.45
CA GLY A 79 6.27 -14.29 11.66
C GLY A 79 4.98 -13.47 11.63
N MET A 80 4.01 -13.88 12.46
CA MET A 80 2.77 -13.12 12.68
C MET A 80 3.03 -11.97 13.66
N VAL A 81 2.57 -10.76 13.33
CA VAL A 81 2.85 -9.54 14.10
C VAL A 81 1.55 -8.90 14.58
N GLY A 82 1.32 -8.84 15.90
CA GLY A 82 0.12 -8.22 16.47
C GLY A 82 -1.20 -8.89 16.02
N GLN A 83 -2.29 -8.57 16.71
CA GLN A 83 -3.60 -9.15 16.43
C GLN A 83 -4.57 -8.06 15.96
N ASN A 84 -5.31 -8.34 14.88
CA ASN A 84 -6.65 -7.80 14.58
C ASN A 84 -6.88 -6.28 14.56
N ASP A 85 -5.86 -5.43 14.53
CA ASP A 85 -6.03 -4.00 14.30
C ASP A 85 -5.24 -3.56 13.06
N PRO A 86 -5.91 -3.31 11.91
CA PRO A 86 -5.31 -2.76 10.69
C PRO A 86 -4.60 -1.40 10.91
N LEU A 87 -4.87 -0.73 12.04
CA LEU A 87 -4.26 0.53 12.44
C LEU A 87 -3.11 0.35 13.45
N ALA A 88 -3.04 -0.78 14.17
CA ALA A 88 -1.95 -1.11 15.10
C ALA A 88 -0.70 -1.68 14.39
N VAL A 89 -0.50 -1.28 13.14
CA VAL A 89 0.68 -1.63 12.35
C VAL A 89 1.88 -1.01 13.03
N ASN A 90 2.66 -1.82 13.72
CA ASN A 90 3.89 -1.40 14.35
C ASN A 90 4.95 -1.21 13.24
N THR A 91 4.95 -0.05 12.59
CA THR A 91 5.88 0.29 11.50
C THR A 91 7.33 0.44 11.98
N SER A 92 7.59 0.28 13.28
CA SER A 92 8.93 0.37 13.88
C SER A 92 9.73 -0.95 13.78
N SER A 93 9.21 -1.98 13.11
CA SER A 93 9.93 -3.25 12.96
C SER A 93 11.12 -3.11 12.01
N HIS A 94 12.25 -3.72 12.40
CA HIS A 94 13.42 -4.00 11.56
C HIS A 94 13.11 -5.03 10.46
N SER A 95 11.83 -5.25 10.11
CA SER A 95 11.43 -6.25 9.14
C SER A 95 11.64 -5.77 7.71
N ASP A 96 12.04 -6.66 6.80
CA ASP A 96 12.22 -6.28 5.39
C ASP A 96 10.88 -6.04 4.68
N PHE A 97 9.83 -6.72 5.15
CA PHE A 97 8.45 -6.53 4.67
C PHE A 97 7.45 -6.48 5.80
N LEU A 98 6.24 -6.02 5.47
CA LEU A 98 5.06 -6.13 6.30
C LEU A 98 3.83 -6.19 5.39
N ILE A 99 3.07 -7.27 5.50
CA ILE A 99 1.83 -7.47 4.76
C ILE A 99 0.68 -7.80 5.71
N THR A 100 -0.54 -7.49 5.30
CA THR A 100 -1.78 -7.90 5.99
C THR A 100 -2.56 -8.85 5.10
N ILE A 101 -2.97 -9.99 5.64
CA ILE A 101 -3.85 -10.95 4.95
C ILE A 101 -5.26 -10.82 5.52
N THR A 102 -6.21 -10.45 4.68
CA THR A 102 -7.63 -10.32 5.05
C THR A 102 -8.46 -11.36 4.29
N LYS A 103 -9.28 -12.11 5.01
CA LYS A 103 -10.30 -12.97 4.39
C LYS A 103 -11.50 -12.11 4.03
N THR A 104 -11.82 -12.04 2.74
CA THR A 104 -12.99 -11.30 2.25
C THR A 104 -14.09 -12.28 1.84
N ARG A 105 -15.30 -11.76 1.65
CA ARG A 105 -16.42 -12.53 1.07
C ARG A 105 -16.07 -13.15 -0.29
N GLU A 106 -15.24 -12.46 -1.06
CA GLU A 106 -14.86 -12.87 -2.41
C GLU A 106 -13.56 -13.67 -2.48
N GLY A 107 -12.83 -13.86 -1.38
CA GLY A 107 -11.55 -14.56 -1.41
C GLY A 107 -10.57 -14.02 -0.38
N PHE A 108 -9.42 -13.55 -0.84
CA PHE A 108 -8.37 -12.97 -0.02
C PHE A 108 -7.93 -11.63 -0.59
N ARG A 109 -7.58 -10.73 0.33
CA ARG A 109 -6.89 -9.48 0.05
C ARG A 109 -5.57 -9.48 0.81
N LEU A 110 -4.48 -9.18 0.11
CA LEU A 110 -3.18 -8.89 0.71
C LEU A 110 -2.95 -7.39 0.61
N ASP A 111 -2.70 -6.72 1.72
CA ASP A 111 -2.30 -5.31 1.75
C ASP A 111 -0.80 -5.21 2.00
N GLY A 112 -0.10 -4.51 1.11
CA GLY A 112 1.35 -4.31 1.14
C GLY A 112 1.69 -3.02 1.88
N ILE A 113 2.23 -3.14 3.09
CA ILE A 113 2.54 -1.98 3.94
C ILE A 113 4.01 -1.56 3.73
N LYS A 114 4.91 -2.55 3.68
CA LYS A 114 6.36 -2.40 3.51
C LYS A 114 6.92 -3.58 2.69
N GLY A 115 7.93 -3.33 1.85
CA GLY A 115 8.71 -4.37 1.17
C GLY A 115 8.12 -4.86 -0.17
N THR A 116 6.89 -4.46 -0.52
CA THR A 116 6.21 -4.87 -1.77
C THR A 116 6.07 -3.71 -2.74
N SER A 117 6.07 -3.99 -4.05
CA SER A 117 5.81 -3.01 -5.12
C SER A 117 4.31 -2.69 -5.25
N TRP A 118 3.47 -3.62 -4.79
CA TRP A 118 2.02 -3.50 -4.81
C TRP A 118 1.49 -2.97 -3.48
N VAL A 119 0.42 -2.17 -3.57
CA VAL A 119 -0.36 -1.70 -2.41
C VAL A 119 -1.35 -2.78 -1.96
N ALA A 120 -1.96 -3.48 -2.92
CA ALA A 120 -2.81 -4.61 -2.60
C ALA A 120 -2.89 -5.64 -3.73
N LEU A 121 -3.05 -6.90 -3.37
CA LEU A 121 -3.42 -8.00 -4.26
C LEU A 121 -4.76 -8.57 -3.82
N THR A 122 -5.62 -8.94 -4.76
CA THR A 122 -6.90 -9.59 -4.47
C THR A 122 -7.09 -10.78 -5.39
N PHE A 123 -7.46 -11.91 -4.80
CA PHE A 123 -7.63 -13.15 -5.56
C PHE A 123 -8.64 -14.09 -4.90
N ARG A 124 -9.26 -14.91 -5.75
CA ARG A 124 -10.11 -16.04 -5.35
C ARG A 124 -9.23 -17.27 -5.20
N LEU A 125 -9.39 -17.97 -4.08
CA LEU A 125 -8.68 -19.22 -3.83
C LEU A 125 -9.64 -20.22 -3.17
N ALA A 126 -10.04 -21.25 -3.90
CA ALA A 126 -10.91 -22.30 -3.36
C ALA A 126 -10.19 -23.09 -2.25
N VAL A 127 -10.95 -23.70 -1.34
CA VAL A 127 -10.37 -24.52 -0.25
C VAL A 127 -9.49 -25.62 -0.82
N GLY A 128 -8.29 -25.78 -0.26
CA GLY A 128 -7.27 -26.72 -0.70
C GLY A 128 -6.40 -26.22 -1.85
N LYS A 129 -6.77 -25.13 -2.54
CA LYS A 129 -5.96 -24.54 -3.61
C LYS A 129 -4.89 -23.61 -3.07
N LYS A 130 -3.84 -23.45 -3.89
CA LYS A 130 -2.62 -22.72 -3.60
C LYS A 130 -2.36 -21.65 -4.65
N LEU A 131 -1.66 -20.60 -4.25
CA LEU A 131 -1.17 -19.53 -5.12
C LEU A 131 0.14 -19.00 -4.54
N THR A 132 1.06 -18.62 -5.40
CA THR A 132 2.35 -18.03 -5.00
C THR A 132 2.35 -16.55 -5.31
N PHE A 133 2.94 -15.76 -4.43
CA PHE A 133 3.18 -14.34 -4.65
C PHE A 133 4.58 -13.96 -4.14
N ASP A 134 5.08 -12.86 -4.67
CA ASP A 134 6.34 -12.23 -4.29
C ASP A 134 6.14 -10.72 -4.08
N ASP A 135 7.26 -10.00 -3.91
CA ASP A 135 7.26 -8.55 -3.76
C ASP A 135 6.73 -7.80 -4.98
N THR A 136 6.67 -8.44 -6.15
CA THR A 136 6.21 -7.83 -7.39
C THR A 136 4.75 -8.13 -7.73
N GLY A 137 4.21 -9.25 -7.24
CA GLY A 137 2.79 -9.57 -7.41
C GLY A 137 2.47 -11.05 -7.24
N VAL A 138 1.38 -11.48 -7.87
CA VAL A 138 1.05 -12.91 -7.99
C VAL A 138 1.97 -13.53 -9.02
N TRP A 139 2.67 -14.58 -8.61
CA TRP A 139 3.56 -15.33 -9.49
C TRP A 139 2.71 -16.17 -10.45
N LYS A 140 2.93 -15.99 -11.75
CA LYS A 140 2.39 -16.86 -12.80
C LYS A 140 3.56 -17.64 -13.38
N GLU A 141 3.43 -18.95 -13.40
CA GLU A 141 4.30 -19.81 -14.21
C GLU A 141 3.85 -19.56 -15.67
N ASP A 142 4.73 -18.98 -16.49
CA ASP A 142 4.54 -18.83 -17.94
C ASP A 142 4.63 -20.18 -18.67
#